data_AF-A0A1S6HBS0-F1
#
_entry.id   AF-A0A1S6HBS0-F1
#
_cell.length_a   1.000
_cell.length_b   1.000
_cell.length_c   1.000
_cell.angle_alpha   90.00
_cell.angle_beta   90.00
_cell.angle_gamma   90.00
#
_symmetry.space_group_name_H-M   'P 1'
#
loop_
_entity.id
_entity.type
_entity.pdbx_description
1 polymer ?
#
loop_
_entity_poly.entity_id
_entity_poly.type
_entity_poly.pdbx_seq_one_letter_code
_entity_poly.pdbx_strand_id
1 'polypeptide(L)'
;ADWFGSHAVLDASDSDQKTAKVTYPKSQVYAQLYIGTSGSVVTPGTTPGGTTQLGEVLVRDSEVGSVGSKNLIVVGGSCINSVAAGLVGGASCGSAWTTATGVGSGQFLIQSFARDSKVALLVAGYEAADTVNAATYLRTKPVDTIAGKKYIGTSSTSAELQVA
;
A
#
# COMPACT_ATOMS: atom_id res chain seq x y z
N ALA A 1 -32.02 17.58 -1.24
CA ALA A 1 -30.77 18.12 -1.82
C ALA A 1 -30.99 18.22 -3.32
N ASP A 2 -30.59 19.32 -3.97
CA ASP A 2 -30.71 19.51 -5.43
C ASP A 2 -29.52 18.84 -6.13
N TRP A 3 -29.78 17.86 -6.99
CA TRP A 3 -28.77 17.07 -7.72
C TRP A 3 -28.87 17.28 -9.24
N PHE A 4 -29.14 18.50 -9.68
CA PHE A 4 -29.25 18.85 -11.10
C PHE A 4 -28.38 20.05 -11.46
N GLY A 5 -28.03 20.16 -12.74
CA GLY A 5 -27.32 21.32 -13.31
C GLY A 5 -28.22 22.57 -13.38
N SER A 6 -27.92 23.51 -14.28
CA SER A 6 -28.82 24.66 -14.49
C SER A 6 -30.10 24.22 -15.19
N HIS A 7 -31.26 24.58 -14.65
CA HIS A 7 -32.58 24.29 -15.21
C HIS A 7 -33.25 25.60 -15.65
N ALA A 8 -33.63 25.70 -16.92
CA ALA A 8 -34.32 26.87 -17.46
C ALA A 8 -35.73 26.49 -17.93
N VAL A 9 -36.71 27.28 -17.51
CA VAL A 9 -38.10 27.18 -18.00
C VAL A 9 -38.43 28.47 -18.75
N LEU A 10 -38.94 28.30 -19.96
CA LEU A 10 -39.47 29.36 -20.80
C LEU A 10 -40.98 29.23 -20.80
N ASP A 11 -41.67 30.25 -20.31
CA ASP A 11 -43.12 30.35 -20.39
C ASP A 11 -43.47 31.42 -21.43
N ALA A 12 -44.11 30.97 -22.51
CA ALA A 12 -44.57 31.79 -23.63
C ALA A 12 -46.07 31.60 -23.88
N SER A 13 -46.82 31.20 -22.83
CA SER A 13 -48.25 30.92 -22.91
C SER A 13 -49.10 32.19 -23.12
N ASP A 14 -48.58 33.34 -22.71
CA ASP A 14 -49.20 34.65 -22.87
C ASP A 14 -48.54 35.40 -24.04
N SER A 15 -49.33 36.02 -24.91
CA SER A 15 -48.85 36.76 -26.08
C SER A 15 -48.11 38.04 -25.71
N ASP A 16 -48.34 38.58 -24.52
CA ASP A 16 -47.96 39.96 -24.20
C ASP A 16 -46.67 40.04 -23.36
N GLN A 17 -46.35 39.02 -22.55
CA GLN A 17 -45.06 38.89 -21.87
C GLN A 17 -44.58 37.46 -21.79
N LYS A 18 -43.38 37.20 -22.33
CA LYS A 18 -42.68 35.92 -22.19
C LYS A 18 -41.78 35.97 -20.96
N THR A 19 -41.85 34.94 -20.11
CA THR A 19 -41.01 34.86 -18.92
C THR A 19 -40.00 33.73 -19.03
N ALA A 20 -38.76 34.00 -18.63
CA ALA A 20 -37.69 33.02 -18.56
C ALA A 20 -37.23 32.89 -17.11
N LYS A 21 -37.34 31.69 -16.54
CA LYS A 21 -36.86 31.38 -15.20
C LYS A 21 -35.67 30.44 -15.28
N VAL A 22 -34.51 30.91 -14.84
CA VAL A 22 -33.29 30.10 -14.74
C VAL A 22 -33.02 29.79 -13.27
N THR A 23 -32.98 28.51 -12.94
CA THR A 23 -32.67 28.00 -11.61
C THR A 23 -31.31 27.31 -11.65
N TYR A 24 -30.42 27.67 -10.73
CA TYR A 24 -29.13 27.01 -10.53
C TYR A 24 -28.96 26.64 -9.05
N PRO A 25 -28.34 25.49 -8.74
CA PRO A 25 -28.18 25.02 -7.37
C PRO A 25 -27.16 25.88 -6.60
N LYS A 26 -27.39 26.03 -5.30
CA LYS A 26 -26.46 26.72 -4.38
C LYS A 26 -25.19 25.91 -4.12
N SER A 27 -25.28 24.58 -4.22
CA SER A 27 -24.17 23.65 -4.08
C SER A 27 -23.98 22.92 -5.40
N GLN A 28 -22.84 23.13 -6.05
CA GLN A 28 -22.53 22.52 -7.34
C GLN A 28 -21.75 21.22 -7.11
N VAL A 29 -22.17 20.14 -7.79
CA VAL A 29 -21.43 18.88 -7.77
C VAL A 29 -20.32 18.97 -8.82
N TYR A 30 -19.08 18.92 -8.38
CA TYR A 30 -17.92 18.81 -9.26
C TYR A 30 -17.63 17.33 -9.50
N ALA A 31 -17.63 16.91 -10.77
CA ALA A 31 -17.15 15.59 -11.15
C ALA A 31 -15.74 15.73 -11.73
N GLN A 32 -14.77 15.03 -11.14
CA GLN A 32 -13.45 14.91 -11.74
C GLN A 32 -13.51 13.83 -12.82
N LEU A 33 -13.64 14.27 -14.08
CA LEU A 33 -13.71 13.39 -15.23
C LEU A 33 -12.31 13.25 -15.85
N TYR A 34 -11.79 12.03 -15.85
CA TYR A 34 -10.56 11.68 -16.55
C TYR A 34 -10.92 10.83 -17.76
N ILE A 35 -10.73 11.38 -18.97
CA ILE A 35 -10.96 10.66 -20.22
C ILE A 35 -9.60 10.25 -20.77
N GLY A 36 -9.37 8.94 -20.86
CA GLY A 36 -8.19 8.34 -21.47
C GLY A 36 -8.58 7.43 -22.63
N THR A 37 -7.67 7.26 -23.60
CA THR A 37 -7.82 6.26 -24.65
C THR A 37 -7.74 4.85 -24.06
N SER A 38 -8.25 3.84 -24.78
CA SER A 38 -8.08 2.43 -24.40
C SER A 38 -6.58 2.12 -24.21
N GLY A 39 -6.14 1.87 -22.98
CA GLY A 39 -4.73 1.67 -22.62
C GLY A 39 -4.03 2.85 -21.92
N SER A 40 -4.74 3.94 -21.64
CA SER A 40 -4.16 5.08 -20.90
C SER A 40 -4.00 4.74 -19.41
N VAL A 41 -2.77 4.90 -18.89
CA VAL A 41 -2.45 4.77 -17.46
C VAL A 41 -2.44 6.16 -16.83
N VAL A 42 -3.26 6.39 -15.82
CA VAL A 42 -3.23 7.64 -15.03
C VAL A 42 -1.97 7.61 -14.17
N THR A 43 -0.99 8.45 -14.51
CA THR A 43 0.23 8.60 -13.71
C THR A 43 0.03 9.80 -12.76
N PRO A 44 0.11 9.65 -11.43
CA PRO A 44 -0.06 10.77 -10.50
C PRO A 44 1.07 11.80 -10.65
N GLY A 45 0.71 13.08 -10.75
CA GLY A 45 1.67 14.18 -10.66
C GLY A 45 2.20 14.37 -9.24
N THR A 46 3.44 14.85 -9.12
CA THR A 46 4.20 15.02 -7.87
C THR A 46 3.74 16.17 -6.97
N THR A 47 2.44 16.43 -6.87
CA THR A 47 1.91 17.51 -6.04
C THR A 47 1.98 17.12 -4.56
N PRO A 48 2.49 17.98 -3.66
CA PRO A 48 2.49 17.73 -2.23
C PRO A 48 1.05 17.50 -1.73
N GLY A 49 0.76 16.29 -1.24
CA GLY A 49 -0.58 15.89 -0.77
C GLY A 49 -1.32 14.87 -1.64
N GLY A 50 -0.83 14.57 -2.85
CA GLY A 50 -1.24 13.39 -3.61
C GLY A 50 -0.44 12.17 -3.16
N THR A 51 -1.09 11.00 -3.05
CA THR A 51 -0.40 9.73 -2.81
C THR A 51 0.61 9.50 -3.95
N THR A 52 1.88 9.76 -3.71
CA THR A 52 2.97 9.31 -4.58
C THR A 52 2.84 7.81 -4.67
N GLN A 53 2.38 7.29 -5.82
CA GLN A 53 2.63 5.90 -6.13
C GLN A 53 4.15 5.79 -6.15
N LEU A 54 4.72 5.05 -5.19
CA LEU A 54 6.08 4.58 -5.37
C LEU A 54 6.03 3.87 -6.72
N GLY A 55 6.70 4.41 -7.74
CA GLY A 55 6.89 3.70 -9.00
C GLY A 55 7.37 2.28 -8.69
N GLU A 56 7.19 1.33 -9.59
CA GLU A 56 7.62 -0.04 -9.38
C GLU A 56 9.13 -0.12 -9.11
N VAL A 57 9.53 0.05 -7.86
CA VAL A 57 10.85 -0.33 -7.34
C VAL A 57 10.72 -1.76 -6.80
N LEU A 58 10.04 -2.60 -7.60
CA LEU A 58 10.01 -4.05 -7.44
C LEU A 58 11.32 -4.55 -8.03
N VAL A 59 12.35 -4.61 -7.20
CA VAL A 59 13.63 -5.20 -7.59
C VAL A 59 13.65 -6.65 -7.18
N ARG A 60 14.18 -7.51 -8.05
CA ARG A 60 14.49 -8.88 -7.65
C ARG A 60 15.65 -8.88 -6.67
N ASP A 61 15.76 -9.96 -5.90
CA ASP A 61 16.91 -10.20 -5.02
C ASP A 61 18.26 -10.06 -5.78
N SER A 62 18.30 -10.52 -7.03
CA SER A 62 19.45 -10.38 -7.94
C SER A 62 19.80 -8.94 -8.32
N GLU A 63 18.92 -7.97 -8.05
CA GLU A 63 19.05 -6.56 -8.44
C GLU A 63 19.23 -5.62 -7.22
N VAL A 64 19.44 -6.19 -6.02
CA VAL A 64 19.57 -5.45 -4.75
C VAL A 64 20.67 -4.37 -4.76
N GLY A 65 21.69 -4.52 -5.61
CA GLY A 65 22.76 -3.53 -5.77
C GLY A 65 22.26 -2.13 -6.15
N SER A 66 21.11 -2.03 -6.81
CA SER A 66 20.53 -0.76 -7.26
C SER A 66 19.76 0.00 -6.16
N VAL A 67 19.40 -0.67 -5.05
CA VAL A 67 18.52 -0.12 -4.00
C VAL A 67 19.20 0.04 -2.64
N GLY A 68 20.51 -0.18 -2.57
CA GLY A 68 21.27 -0.15 -1.31
C GLY A 68 21.19 1.18 -0.53
N SER A 69 20.85 2.30 -1.18
CA SER A 69 20.72 3.63 -0.56
C SER A 69 19.30 3.95 -0.05
N LYS A 70 18.35 3.03 -0.19
CA LYS A 70 16.92 3.24 0.11
C LYS A 70 16.48 2.46 1.35
N ASN A 71 15.32 2.84 1.89
CA ASN A 71 14.60 1.96 2.81
C ASN A 71 14.03 0.79 2.01
N LEU A 72 14.05 -0.41 2.57
CA LEU A 72 13.68 -1.62 1.85
C LEU A 72 12.50 -2.31 2.54
N ILE A 73 11.58 -2.84 1.74
CA ILE A 73 10.62 -3.85 2.19
C ILE A 73 11.01 -5.15 1.48
N VAL A 74 11.47 -6.11 2.27
CA VAL A 74 11.93 -7.41 1.78
C VAL A 74 10.80 -8.40 2.00
N VAL A 75 10.23 -8.90 0.91
CA VAL A 75 9.13 -9.88 0.97
C VAL A 75 9.68 -11.26 0.64
N GLY A 76 9.41 -12.22 1.52
CA GLY A 76 9.81 -13.62 1.37
C GLY A 76 10.88 -14.08 2.38
N GLY A 77 10.99 -15.40 2.55
CA GLY A 77 11.88 -16.03 3.51
C GLY A 77 13.36 -16.00 3.10
N SER A 78 14.24 -16.18 4.09
CA SER A 78 15.71 -16.18 3.91
C SER A 78 16.26 -17.35 3.10
N CYS A 79 15.47 -18.40 2.90
CA CYS A 79 15.89 -19.58 2.16
C CYS A 79 16.27 -19.24 0.71
N ILE A 80 15.51 -18.32 0.09
CA ILE A 80 15.63 -17.97 -1.32
C ILE A 80 16.07 -16.51 -1.51
N ASN A 81 15.66 -15.62 -0.62
CA ASN A 81 15.97 -14.20 -0.73
C ASN A 81 17.25 -13.89 0.05
N SER A 82 18.32 -13.53 -0.67
CA SER A 82 19.63 -13.21 -0.10
C SER A 82 19.61 -11.97 0.80
N VAL A 83 18.75 -10.98 0.52
CA VAL A 83 18.54 -9.84 1.41
C VAL A 83 17.91 -10.30 2.72
N ALA A 84 16.87 -11.14 2.66
CA ALA A 84 16.24 -11.69 3.87
C ALA A 84 17.23 -12.54 4.67
N ALA A 85 18.08 -13.32 4.00
CA ALA A 85 19.16 -14.08 4.62
C ALA A 85 20.14 -13.18 5.37
N GLY A 86 20.56 -12.06 4.76
CA GLY A 86 21.41 -11.07 5.42
C GLY A 86 20.77 -10.45 6.67
N LEU A 87 19.44 -10.28 6.68
CA LEU A 87 18.72 -9.71 7.83
C LEU A 87 18.59 -10.69 9.01
N VAL A 88 18.36 -11.97 8.74
CA VAL A 88 18.17 -12.99 9.78
C VAL A 88 19.45 -13.76 10.15
N GLY A 89 20.59 -13.37 9.57
CA GLY A 89 21.91 -13.95 9.88
C GLY A 89 22.27 -15.22 9.12
N GLY A 90 21.54 -15.57 8.05
CA GLY A 90 21.84 -16.71 7.19
C GLY A 90 20.68 -17.16 6.32
N ALA A 91 20.97 -17.99 5.32
CA ALA A 91 19.96 -18.62 4.48
C ALA A 91 19.30 -19.78 5.23
N SER A 92 18.20 -19.50 5.92
CA SER A 92 17.47 -20.47 6.74
C SER A 92 16.16 -20.91 6.08
N CYS A 93 15.92 -22.22 6.08
CA CYS A 93 14.70 -22.87 5.58
C CYS A 93 14.12 -23.79 6.67
N GLY A 94 12.79 -23.98 6.70
CA GLY A 94 12.14 -24.94 7.60
C GLY A 94 12.49 -24.73 9.07
N SER A 95 13.00 -25.76 9.75
CA SER A 95 13.35 -25.69 11.18
C SER A 95 14.41 -24.64 11.49
N ALA A 96 15.39 -24.43 10.61
CA ALA A 96 16.41 -23.40 10.79
C ALA A 96 15.80 -21.98 10.76
N TRP A 97 14.73 -21.79 9.97
CA TRP A 97 13.99 -20.53 9.97
C TRP A 97 13.27 -20.32 11.30
N THR A 98 12.61 -21.36 11.82
CA THR A 98 11.96 -21.28 13.14
C THR A 98 12.97 -21.00 14.25
N THR A 99 14.16 -21.59 14.22
CA THR A 99 15.21 -21.28 15.20
C THR A 99 15.71 -19.84 15.08
N ALA A 100 15.92 -19.34 13.86
CA ALA A 100 16.43 -17.98 13.64
C ALA A 100 15.39 -16.89 13.96
N THR A 101 14.11 -17.15 13.69
CA THR A 101 13.06 -16.11 13.71
C THR A 101 12.00 -16.33 14.78
N GLY A 102 11.89 -17.53 15.36
CA GLY A 102 10.79 -17.92 16.24
C GLY A 102 9.46 -18.14 15.52
N VAL A 103 9.43 -18.17 14.19
CA VAL A 103 8.22 -18.32 13.38
C VAL A 103 8.10 -19.75 12.84
N GLY A 104 6.99 -20.41 13.17
CA GLY A 104 6.66 -21.76 12.72
C GLY A 104 5.52 -21.79 11.69
N SER A 105 5.05 -23.00 11.36
CA SER A 105 3.93 -23.22 10.44
C SER A 105 2.68 -22.42 10.83
N GLY A 106 2.05 -21.76 9.87
CA GLY A 106 0.85 -20.94 10.10
C GLY A 106 1.15 -19.60 10.76
N GLN A 107 2.43 -19.21 10.81
CA GLN A 107 2.86 -17.93 11.37
C GLN A 107 3.67 -17.14 10.36
N PHE A 108 3.69 -15.82 10.55
CA PHE A 108 4.54 -14.91 9.82
C PHE A 108 5.23 -13.90 10.72
N LEU A 109 6.28 -13.31 10.17
CA LEU A 109 7.13 -12.29 10.74
C LEU A 109 6.94 -10.97 9.98
N ILE A 110 6.78 -9.87 10.71
CA ILE A 110 7.08 -8.53 10.21
C ILE A 110 8.11 -7.92 11.15
N GLN A 111 9.34 -7.72 10.68
CA GLN A 111 10.44 -7.24 11.52
C GLN A 111 11.22 -6.12 10.85
N SER A 112 11.43 -5.03 11.58
CA SER A 112 12.27 -3.92 11.15
C SER A 112 13.70 -4.11 11.64
N PHE A 113 14.64 -3.96 10.73
CA PHE A 113 16.07 -4.06 10.96
C PHE A 113 16.72 -2.71 10.67
N ALA A 114 17.64 -2.31 11.55
CA ALA A 114 18.53 -1.18 11.26
C ALA A 114 19.53 -1.59 10.18
N ARG A 115 19.71 -0.72 9.19
CA ARG A 115 20.70 -0.87 8.12
C ARG A 115 21.37 0.49 7.91
N ASP A 116 22.46 0.74 8.64
CA ASP A 116 23.09 2.06 8.74
C ASP A 116 22.07 3.15 9.12
N SER A 117 21.98 4.24 8.33
CA SER A 117 20.99 5.31 8.50
C SER A 117 19.66 5.02 7.76
N LYS A 118 19.30 3.75 7.58
CA LYS A 118 18.10 3.28 6.87
C LYS A 118 17.45 2.13 7.63
N VAL A 119 16.23 1.78 7.21
CA VAL A 119 15.47 0.65 7.76
C VAL A 119 15.16 -0.35 6.66
N ALA A 120 15.31 -1.64 6.99
CA ALA A 120 14.83 -2.75 6.18
C ALA A 120 13.69 -3.46 6.92
N LEU A 121 12.53 -3.59 6.30
CA LEU A 121 11.38 -4.29 6.83
C LEU A 121 11.28 -5.67 6.19
N LEU A 122 11.50 -6.73 6.96
CA LEU A 122 11.29 -8.10 6.52
C LEU A 122 9.82 -8.49 6.70
N VAL A 123 9.21 -9.01 5.65
CA VAL A 123 7.84 -9.52 5.61
C VAL A 123 7.90 -10.96 5.10
N ALA A 124 7.83 -11.93 6.00
CA ALA A 124 8.08 -13.32 5.65
C ALA A 124 7.18 -14.27 6.45
N GLY A 125 6.49 -15.16 5.76
CA GLY A 125 5.77 -16.28 6.35
C GLY A 125 6.62 -17.55 6.39
N TYR A 126 6.23 -18.50 7.24
CA TYR A 126 6.80 -19.86 7.18
C TYR A 126 6.43 -20.54 5.85
N GLU A 127 5.15 -20.46 5.47
CA GLU A 127 4.67 -20.88 4.15
C GLU A 127 4.37 -19.70 3.21
N ALA A 128 4.12 -20.01 1.94
CA ALA A 128 3.69 -19.03 0.93
C ALA A 128 2.40 -18.32 1.35
N ALA A 129 1.41 -19.05 1.88
CA ALA A 129 0.15 -18.48 2.36
C ALA A 129 0.37 -17.52 3.54
N ASP A 130 1.31 -17.83 4.44
CA ASP A 130 1.64 -16.98 5.58
C ASP A 130 2.31 -15.67 5.13
N THR A 131 3.10 -15.72 4.06
CA THR A 131 3.71 -14.51 3.47
C THR A 131 2.64 -13.60 2.87
N VAL A 132 1.60 -14.17 2.24
CA VAL A 132 0.44 -13.39 1.74
C VAL A 132 -0.34 -12.76 2.90
N ASN A 133 -0.52 -13.50 4.00
CA ASN A 133 -1.14 -12.97 5.21
C ASN A 133 -0.33 -11.81 5.81
N ALA A 134 1.00 -11.95 5.87
CA ALA A 134 1.91 -10.92 6.36
C ALA A 134 1.83 -9.63 5.51
N ALA A 135 1.89 -9.78 4.19
CA ALA A 135 1.78 -8.65 3.26
C ALA A 135 0.40 -7.96 3.36
N THR A 136 -0.66 -8.74 3.55
CA THR A 136 -2.02 -8.23 3.74
C THR A 136 -2.15 -7.49 5.07
N TYR A 137 -1.58 -8.03 6.15
CA TYR A 137 -1.57 -7.37 7.46
C TYR A 137 -0.84 -6.03 7.38
N LEU A 138 0.38 -6.01 6.80
CA LEU A 138 1.17 -4.78 6.65
C LEU A 138 0.43 -3.69 5.87
N ARG A 139 -0.37 -4.06 4.86
CA ARG A 139 -1.15 -3.10 4.06
C ARG A 139 -2.40 -2.57 4.78
N THR A 140 -2.96 -3.33 5.72
CA THR A 140 -4.29 -3.05 6.29
C THR A 140 -4.28 -2.65 7.76
N LYS A 141 -3.15 -2.83 8.45
CA LYS A 141 -2.99 -2.55 9.88
C LYS A 141 -1.81 -1.61 10.13
N PRO A 142 -1.86 -0.77 11.18
CA PRO A 142 -0.72 0.05 11.57
C PRO A 142 0.38 -0.85 12.14
N VAL A 143 1.54 -0.85 11.49
CA VAL A 143 2.75 -1.54 11.96
C VAL A 143 3.80 -0.49 12.30
N ASP A 144 4.36 -0.56 13.50
CA ASP A 144 5.50 0.27 13.86
C ASP A 144 6.74 -0.23 13.11
N THR A 145 7.31 0.64 12.27
CA THR A 145 8.47 0.34 11.44
C THR A 145 9.77 0.96 11.98
N ILE A 146 9.74 1.54 13.19
CA ILE A 146 10.96 1.93 13.90
C ILE A 146 11.87 0.69 14.00
N ALA A 147 13.17 0.85 13.77
CA ALA A 147 14.10 -0.29 13.76
C ALA A 147 14.07 -1.07 15.09
N GLY A 148 14.13 -2.41 14.98
CA GLY A 148 14.13 -3.32 16.13
C GLY A 148 12.74 -3.78 16.58
N LYS A 149 11.67 -3.39 15.88
CA LYS A 149 10.32 -3.90 16.14
C LYS A 149 10.12 -5.23 15.44
N LYS A 150 9.47 -6.16 16.13
CA LYS A 150 9.18 -7.50 15.63
C LYS A 150 7.74 -7.85 15.91
N TYR A 151 7.00 -8.26 14.90
CA TYR A 151 5.64 -8.74 15.00
C TYR A 151 5.60 -10.19 14.54
N ILE A 152 4.91 -11.03 15.32
CA ILE A 152 4.57 -12.38 14.90
C ILE A 152 3.05 -12.44 14.78
N GLY A 153 2.57 -12.85 13.61
CA GLY A 153 1.14 -13.00 13.36
C GLY A 153 0.79 -14.39 12.89
N THR A 154 -0.49 -14.71 13.02
CA THR A 154 -1.09 -15.99 12.61
C THR A 154 -2.14 -15.80 11.52
N SER A 155 -2.55 -14.56 11.23
CA SER A 155 -3.51 -14.24 10.18
C SER A 155 -3.33 -12.83 9.65
N SER A 156 -3.95 -12.52 8.51
CA SER A 156 -3.93 -11.19 7.91
C SER A 156 -4.53 -10.08 8.77
N THR A 157 -5.14 -10.41 9.91
CA THR A 157 -5.78 -9.45 10.83
C THR A 157 -5.21 -9.46 12.24
N SER A 158 -4.39 -10.46 12.60
CA SER A 158 -3.84 -10.64 13.94
C SER A 158 -2.34 -10.81 13.92
N ALA A 159 -1.64 -9.89 14.58
CA ALA A 159 -0.22 -9.99 14.87
C ALA A 159 0.08 -9.30 16.20
N GLU A 160 1.03 -9.88 16.94
CA GLU A 160 1.45 -9.41 18.25
C GLU A 160 2.88 -8.88 18.18
N LEU A 161 3.08 -7.68 18.74
CA LEU A 161 4.40 -7.12 18.91
C LEU A 161 5.16 -7.96 19.93
N GLN A 162 6.26 -8.55 19.50
CA GLN A 162 7.19 -9.25 20.35
C GLN A 162 8.03 -8.19 21.09
N VAL A 163 7.79 -8.08 22.39
CA VAL A 163 8.64 -7.27 23.27
C VAL A 163 9.87 -8.10 23.60
N ALA A 164 11.05 -7.52 23.36
CA ALA A 164 12.33 -8.13 23.72
C ALA A 164 12.49 -8.20 25.25
#